data_AF-A0A257GG82-F1
#
_entry.id   AF-A0A257GG82-F1
#
_cell.length_a   1.000
_cell.length_b   1.000
_cell.length_c   1.000
_cell.angle_alpha   90.00
_cell.angle_beta   90.00
_cell.angle_gamma   90.00
#
_symmetry.space_group_name_H-M   'P 1'
#
loop_
_entity.id
_entity.type
_entity.pdbx_description
1 polymer ?
#
loop_
_entity_poly.entity_id
_entity_poly.type
_entity_poly.pdbx_seq_one_letter_code
_entity_poly.pdbx_strand_id
1 'polypeptide(L)'
;MQHSIDTEVDRNFEAFQHMLPDLLERAPGRYALLHDERLIELHDDSIAAFVAGTTQFGEQRFSVQEVTEQVDNLGFYSYAGSALQA
;
A
#
# COMPACT_ATOMS: atom_id res chain seq x y z
N MET A 1 5.45 25.82 -12.76
CA MET A 1 5.01 25.17 -11.51
C MET A 1 4.10 24.04 -11.92
N GLN A 2 4.61 22.81 -11.93
CA GLN A 2 3.85 21.64 -12.36
C GLN A 2 2.80 21.38 -11.28
N HIS A 3 1.51 21.47 -11.61
CA HIS A 3 0.44 20.95 -10.75
C HIS A 3 0.69 19.45 -10.61
N SER A 4 1.28 19.03 -9.49
CA SER A 4 1.26 17.62 -9.11
C SER A 4 -0.21 17.27 -8.97
N ILE A 5 -0.70 16.36 -9.80
CA ILE A 5 -2.03 15.80 -9.63
C ILE A 5 -1.96 15.08 -8.28
N ASP A 6 -2.54 15.70 -7.26
CA ASP A 6 -2.68 15.10 -5.94
C ASP A 6 -3.65 13.92 -6.10
N THR A 7 -3.08 12.73 -6.30
CA THR A 7 -3.89 11.53 -6.48
C THR A 7 -4.36 11.04 -5.11
N GLU A 8 -5.50 10.34 -5.06
CA GLU A 8 -5.94 9.68 -3.82
C GLU A 8 -4.83 8.77 -3.25
N VAL A 9 -4.00 8.20 -4.12
CA VAL A 9 -2.84 7.38 -3.75
C VAL A 9 -1.78 8.19 -3.01
N ASP A 10 -1.46 9.41 -3.44
CA ASP A 10 -0.47 10.27 -2.77
C ASP A 10 -0.96 10.66 -1.36
N ARG A 11 -2.23 11.06 -1.23
CA ARG A 11 -2.84 11.41 0.06
C ARG A 11 -2.90 10.22 1.00
N ASN A 12 -3.29 9.05 0.50
CA ASN A 12 -3.28 7.82 1.27
C ASN A 12 -1.86 7.45 1.73
N PHE A 13 -0.85 7.66 0.88
CA PHE A 13 0.54 7.39 1.26
C PHE A 13 1.07 8.35 2.31
N GLU A 14 0.74 9.64 2.23
CA GLU A 14 1.06 10.61 3.28
C GLU A 14 0.40 10.24 4.61
N ALA A 15 -0.91 9.93 4.59
CA ALA A 15 -1.64 9.49 5.78
C ALA A 15 -1.04 8.21 6.38
N PHE A 16 -0.64 7.25 5.55
CA PHE A 16 0.03 6.03 5.99
C PHE A 16 1.37 6.33 6.67
N GLN A 17 2.20 7.22 6.12
CA GLN A 17 3.48 7.60 6.74
C GLN A 17 3.30 8.21 8.12
N HIS A 18 2.24 9.00 8.33
CA HIS A 18 1.89 9.53 9.65
C HIS A 18 1.45 8.44 10.64
N MET A 19 0.80 7.37 10.15
CA MET A 19 0.35 6.23 10.97
C MET A 19 1.41 5.14 11.15
N LEU A 20 2.47 5.15 10.32
CA LEU A 20 3.47 4.09 10.26
C LEU A 20 4.13 3.78 11.62
N PRO A 21 4.54 4.76 12.45
CA PRO A 21 5.16 4.47 13.75
C PRO A 21 4.26 3.63 14.66
N ASP A 22 2.98 4.01 14.79
CA ASP A 22 2.00 3.26 15.59
C ASP A 22 1.69 1.88 14.97
N LEU A 23 1.67 1.79 13.64
CA LEU A 23 1.42 0.54 12.93
C LEU A 23 2.58 -0.45 13.10
N LEU A 24 3.82 0.03 13.11
CA LEU A 24 5.01 -0.79 13.34
C LEU A 24 5.02 -1.42 14.73
N GLU A 25 4.52 -0.71 15.75
CA GLU A 25 4.41 -1.27 17.10
C GLU A 25 3.26 -2.29 17.23
N ARG A 26 2.17 -2.09 16.50
CA ARG A 26 0.93 -2.87 16.66
C ARG A 26 0.83 -4.08 15.73
N ALA A 27 1.36 -3.96 14.52
CA ALA A 27 1.07 -4.86 13.41
C ALA A 27 2.19 -4.88 12.35
N PRO A 28 3.47 -5.09 12.73
CA PRO A 28 4.56 -5.15 11.76
C PRO A 28 4.40 -6.33 10.81
N GLY A 29 4.77 -6.15 9.54
CA GLY A 29 4.67 -7.14 8.47
C GLY A 29 3.26 -7.38 7.94
N ARG A 30 2.25 -6.63 8.43
CA ARG A 30 0.87 -6.67 7.88
C ARG A 30 0.70 -5.65 6.78
N TYR A 31 -0.34 -5.80 5.97
CA TYR A 31 -0.72 -4.93 4.88
C TYR A 31 -1.89 -4.04 5.28
N ALA A 32 -1.66 -2.73 5.28
CA ALA A 32 -2.65 -1.70 5.52
C ALA A 32 -3.42 -1.39 4.24
N LEU A 33 -4.75 -1.53 4.29
CA LEU A 33 -5.67 -1.02 3.30
C LEU A 33 -6.07 0.41 3.68
N LEU A 34 -5.73 1.38 2.83
CA LEU A 34 -6.09 2.77 2.99
C LEU A 34 -7.05 3.24 1.90
N HIS A 35 -8.02 4.03 2.30
CA HIS A 35 -8.93 4.75 1.40
C HIS A 35 -9.29 6.08 2.05
N ASP A 36 -9.29 7.15 1.26
CA ASP A 36 -9.64 8.50 1.71
C ASP A 36 -8.87 8.92 2.99
N GLU A 37 -7.55 8.73 2.96
CA GLU A 37 -6.61 9.10 4.04
C GLU A 37 -6.83 8.34 5.37
N ARG A 38 -7.56 7.22 5.32
CA ARG A 38 -7.89 6.43 6.51
C ARG A 38 -7.45 4.99 6.37
N LEU A 39 -6.92 4.44 7.46
CA LEU A 39 -6.75 3.00 7.62
C LEU A 39 -8.13 2.34 7.72
N ILE A 40 -8.47 1.53 6.73
CA ILE A 40 -9.71 0.76 6.70
C ILE A 40 -9.52 -0.56 7.44
N GLU A 41 -8.49 -1.32 7.06
CA GLU A 41 -8.23 -2.65 7.60
C GLU A 41 -6.75 -3.04 7.50
N LEU A 42 -6.34 -4.01 8.33
CA LEU A 42 -5.02 -4.64 8.29
C LEU A 42 -5.16 -6.12 7.94
N HIS A 43 -4.42 -6.56 6.93
CA HIS A 43 -4.42 -7.92 6.44
C HIS A 43 -3.05 -8.56 6.60
N ASP A 44 -2.99 -9.88 6.70
CA ASP A 44 -1.72 -10.62 6.76
C ASP A 44 -1.11 -10.86 5.36
N ASP A 45 -1.88 -10.56 4.30
CA ASP A 45 -1.51 -10.83 2.92
C ASP A 45 -1.90 -9.65 2.00
N SER A 46 -1.01 -9.30 1.07
CA SER A 46 -1.17 -8.17 0.17
C SER A 46 -2.27 -8.37 -0.86
N ILE A 47 -2.46 -9.61 -1.34
CA ILE A 47 -3.53 -9.98 -2.27
C ILE A 47 -4.87 -9.86 -1.56
N ALA A 48 -4.95 -10.32 -0.31
CA ALA A 48 -6.17 -10.18 0.50
C ALA A 48 -6.57 -8.71 0.68
N ALA A 49 -5.62 -7.83 1.02
CA ALA A 49 -5.86 -6.38 1.12
C ALA A 49 -6.30 -5.77 -0.21
N PHE A 50 -5.68 -6.17 -1.31
CA PHE A 50 -6.03 -5.68 -2.65
C PHE A 50 -7.43 -6.12 -3.09
N VAL A 51 -7.76 -7.40 -2.91
CA VAL A 51 -9.09 -7.93 -3.23
C VAL A 51 -10.16 -7.25 -2.37
N ALA A 52 -9.90 -7.05 -1.09
CA ALA A 52 -10.80 -6.32 -0.20
C ALA A 52 -11.01 -4.87 -0.67
N GLY A 53 -9.93 -4.15 -0.99
CA GLY A 53 -9.99 -2.79 -1.52
C GLY A 53 -10.78 -2.70 -2.83
N THR A 54 -10.49 -3.57 -3.80
CA THR A 54 -11.20 -3.60 -5.08
C THR A 54 -12.67 -3.95 -4.90
N THR A 55 -12.99 -4.87 -3.99
CA THR A 55 -14.39 -5.26 -3.73
C THR A 55 -15.18 -4.14 -3.06
N GLN A 56 -14.58 -3.39 -2.14
CA GLN A 56 -15.25 -2.35 -1.37
C GLN A 56 -15.32 -0.99 -2.10
N PHE A 57 -14.21 -0.60 -2.74
CA PHE A 57 -14.03 0.75 -3.29
C PHE A 57 -13.88 0.75 -4.81
N GLY A 58 -13.71 -0.40 -5.46
CA GLY A 58 -13.41 -0.48 -6.89
C GLY A 58 -11.95 -0.18 -7.21
N GLU A 59 -11.60 -0.22 -8.49
CA GLU A 59 -10.21 -0.01 -8.93
C GLU A 59 -9.76 1.45 -8.76
N GLN A 60 -8.47 1.65 -8.47
CA GLN A 60 -7.78 2.95 -8.39
C GLN A 60 -8.28 3.92 -7.29
N ARG A 61 -9.07 3.44 -6.34
CA ARG A 61 -9.59 4.22 -5.20
C ARG A 61 -9.17 3.66 -3.85
N PHE A 62 -7.97 3.10 -3.74
CA PHE A 62 -7.41 2.68 -2.46
C PHE A 62 -5.91 2.49 -2.59
N SER A 63 -5.23 2.31 -1.46
CA SER A 63 -3.80 2.01 -1.40
C SER A 63 -3.58 0.83 -0.47
N VAL A 64 -2.68 -0.08 -0.86
CA VAL A 64 -2.23 -1.19 -0.02
C VAL A 64 -0.76 -0.95 0.27
N GLN A 65 -0.40 -0.87 1.54
CA GLN A 65 0.97 -0.62 1.98
C GLN A 65 1.40 -1.63 3.03
N GLU A 66 2.62 -2.15 2.92
CA GLU A 66 3.19 -3.03 3.94
C GLU A 66 3.67 -2.20 5.14
N VAL A 67 3.35 -2.67 6.33
CA VAL A 67 3.79 -2.07 7.60
C VAL A 67 5.20 -2.56 7.91
N THR A 68 6.21 -1.88 7.37
CA THR A 68 7.63 -2.22 7.57
C THR A 68 8.49 -0.96 7.70
N GLU A 69 9.55 -1.04 8.51
CA GLU A 69 10.52 0.05 8.73
C GLU A 69 11.37 0.31 7.50
N GLN A 70 11.53 -0.71 6.65
CA GLN A 70 12.10 -0.54 5.34
C GLN A 70 11.02 0.03 4.44
N VAL A 71 11.05 1.34 4.22
CA VAL A 71 10.58 1.92 2.96
C VAL A 71 11.55 1.45 1.88
N ASP A 72 11.62 0.13 1.66
CA ASP A 72 12.14 -0.42 0.42
C ASP A 72 11.26 0.23 -0.62
N ASN A 73 11.88 1.10 -1.40
CA ASN A 73 11.32 1.64 -2.63
C ASN A 73 10.49 0.50 -3.21
N LEU A 74 9.17 0.70 -3.37
CA LEU A 74 8.34 -0.13 -4.24
C LEU A 74 8.79 0.09 -5.69
N GLY A 75 10.10 -0.06 -5.93
CA GLY A 75 10.71 -0.21 -7.22
C GLY A 75 10.30 -1.58 -7.68
N PHE A 76 9.51 -1.59 -8.74
CA PHE A 76 9.41 -2.73 -9.61
C PHE A 76 8.66 -3.94 -9.00
N TYR A 77 7.33 -3.82 -8.94
CA TYR A 77 6.53 -4.87 -9.59
C TYR A 77 6.76 -4.84 -11.11
N SER A 78 8.02 -4.96 -11.56
CA SER A 78 8.29 -5.34 -12.93
C SER A 78 8.26 -6.85 -12.94
N TYR A 79 7.13 -7.37 -13.41
CA TYR A 79 7.11 -8.58 -14.20
C TYR A 79 7.94 -9.75 -13.62
N ALA A 80 7.28 -10.59 -12.83
CA ALA A 80 7.67 -11.98 -12.78
C ALA A 80 7.66 -12.54 -14.23
N GLY A 81 8.82 -13.00 -14.69
CA GLY A 81 9.04 -13.60 -16.00
C GLY A 81 10.39 -13.16 -16.53
N SER A 82 11.52 -13.83 -16.27
CA SER A 82 11.69 -15.27 -16.36
C SER A 82 12.93 -15.70 -15.58
N ALA A 83 12.74 -16.65 -14.67
CA ALA A 83 13.79 -17.61 -14.35
C ALA A 83 14.06 -18.45 -15.60
N LEU A 84 15.30 -18.48 -16.06
CA LEU A 84 15.97 -19.72 -16.45
C LEU A 84 17.48 -19.46 -16.52
N GLN A 85 18.20 -19.98 -15.53
CA GLN A 85 19.59 -20.36 -15.68
C GLN A 85 19.67 -21.49 -16.73
N ALA A 86 20.57 -21.35 -17.69
CA ALA A 86 21.24 -22.46 -18.38
C ALA A 86 22.59 -21.98 -18.88
#